data_AF-A0A921DTS1-F1
#
_entry.id   AF-A0A921DTS1-F1
#
_cell.length_a   1.000
_cell.length_b   1.000
_cell.length_c   1.000
_cell.angle_alpha   90.00
_cell.angle_beta   90.00
_cell.angle_gamma   90.00
#
_symmetry.space_group_name_H-M   'P 1'
#
loop_
_entity.id
_entity.type
_entity.pdbx_description
1 polymer ?
#
loop_
_entity_poly.entity_id
_entity_poly.type
_entity_poly.pdbx_seq_one_letter_code
_entity_poly.pdbx_strand_id
1 'polypeptide(L)'
;MKNLLKYALIILISAGVFGCSSDNRKNEATEIPEVSVSAEQLAEDAAFQELFQEIDALNMQYFEATADIEPYAIGIPKWLRKVFNVVCADVVGAIACSWAGAAGATIGAIVNSVTVGACLDEEGKFMASETVWPVTFNSYLSSFSYDSNDAAGQIHNETIINTLNKYGKINLQNMSEYELYTAVIQQYVQDGNALPTDYNPQTYYARTLQAINLAKNNDYTTSLNYLALSNPSLTNQCALLQQYLKALENISESNCLQYHIDFRNTVMSSNISTTAKDNIRLCTSVGLGSAYLWKSVE
;
A
#
# COMPACT_ATOMS: atom_id res chain seq x y z
N MET A 1 -19.27 19.07 25.15
CA MET A 1 -18.31 20.00 24.50
C MET A 1 -17.05 20.24 25.36
N LYS A 2 -16.38 19.19 25.85
CA LYS A 2 -15.10 19.32 26.60
C LYS A 2 -13.95 18.50 26.02
N ASN A 3 -14.20 17.75 24.94
CA ASN A 3 -13.19 16.91 24.28
C ASN A 3 -12.75 17.44 22.90
N LEU A 4 -13.42 18.47 22.37
CA LEU A 4 -13.03 19.14 21.11
C LEU A 4 -11.84 20.09 21.28
N LEU A 5 -11.55 20.54 22.52
CA LEU A 5 -10.43 21.45 22.79
C LEU A 5 -9.06 20.74 22.84
N LYS A 6 -9.03 19.41 23.00
CA LYS A 6 -7.77 18.65 23.09
C LYS A 6 -7.16 18.32 21.72
N TYR A 7 -7.97 18.25 20.67
CA TYR A 7 -7.49 17.94 19.31
C TYR A 7 -7.06 19.19 18.53
N ALA A 8 -7.54 20.39 18.91
CA ALA A 8 -7.06 21.64 18.33
C ALA A 8 -5.63 22.03 18.78
N LEU A 9 -5.13 21.44 19.86
CA LEU A 9 -3.81 21.76 20.41
C LEU A 9 -2.66 20.95 19.78
N ILE A 10 -2.95 19.86 19.07
CA ILE A 10 -1.94 19.02 18.41
C ILE A 10 -1.66 19.49 16.97
N ILE A 11 -2.60 20.21 16.36
CA ILE A 11 -2.46 20.77 14.99
C ILE A 11 -1.73 22.13 14.98
N LEU A 12 -1.47 22.72 16.14
CA LEU A 12 -0.82 24.04 16.30
C LEU A 12 0.65 23.97 16.74
N ILE A 13 1.32 22.83 16.56
CA ILE A 13 2.77 22.69 16.81
C ILE A 13 3.61 22.80 15.52
N SER A 14 3.00 22.80 14.33
CA SER A 14 3.70 22.93 13.04
C SER A 14 3.70 24.34 12.43
N ALA A 15 3.18 25.36 13.11
CA ALA A 15 3.22 26.74 12.63
C ALA A 15 3.39 27.75 13.78
N GLY A 16 4.62 28.18 14.03
CA GLY A 16 4.89 29.37 14.86
C GLY A 16 5.98 29.19 15.91
N VAL A 17 7.25 29.15 15.50
CA VAL A 17 8.36 29.57 16.37
C VAL A 17 9.00 30.83 15.78
N PHE A 18 8.30 31.94 15.92
CA PHE A 18 8.87 33.29 15.95
C PHE A 18 7.96 34.15 16.84
N GLY A 19 8.45 34.58 18.00
CA GLY A 19 7.73 35.52 18.87
C GLY A 19 8.19 35.51 20.32
N CYS A 20 9.02 36.49 20.67
CA CYS A 20 9.64 36.74 21.97
C CYS A 20 8.68 36.73 23.18
N SER A 21 9.13 36.15 24.29
CA SER A 21 8.75 36.59 25.63
C SER A 21 10.01 36.66 26.49
N SER A 22 10.34 37.87 26.93
CA SER A 22 11.46 38.15 27.82
C SER A 22 11.15 37.67 29.23
N ASP A 23 11.84 36.64 29.70
CA ASP A 23 12.01 36.43 31.14
C ASP A 23 13.40 35.88 31.44
N ASN A 24 14.14 36.66 32.21
CA ASN A 24 15.49 36.37 32.68
C ASN A 24 15.49 35.13 33.59
N ARG A 25 15.86 33.97 33.05
CA ARG A 25 16.44 32.87 33.82
C ARG A 25 17.71 32.40 33.15
N LYS A 26 18.83 32.63 33.82
CA LYS A 26 20.12 31.98 33.56
C LYS A 26 19.94 30.48 33.78
N ASN A 27 19.63 29.74 32.73
CA ASN A 27 19.71 28.28 32.73
C ASN A 27 20.64 27.89 31.59
N GLU A 28 21.58 27.01 31.93
CA GLU A 28 22.60 26.44 31.05
C GLU A 28 21.97 26.00 29.72
N ALA A 29 22.52 26.54 28.62
CA ALA A 29 22.12 26.16 27.28
C ALA A 29 22.44 24.68 27.09
N THR A 30 21.43 23.84 27.26
CA THR A 30 21.43 22.51 26.68
C THR A 30 21.33 22.74 25.18
N GLU A 31 22.44 22.59 24.47
CA GLU A 31 22.45 22.60 23.00
C GLU A 31 21.41 21.60 22.53
N ILE A 32 20.29 22.11 22.01
CA ILE A 32 19.35 21.28 21.26
C ILE A 32 20.14 20.85 20.03
N PRO A 33 20.39 19.55 19.82
CA PRO A 33 21.10 19.12 18.63
C PRO A 33 20.29 19.58 17.42
N GLU A 34 20.87 20.47 16.62
CA GLU A 34 20.34 20.79 15.30
C GLU A 34 20.22 19.49 14.53
N VAL A 35 18.99 19.08 14.22
CA VAL A 35 18.75 17.98 13.30
C VAL A 35 19.16 18.49 11.92
N SER A 36 20.41 18.27 11.55
CA SER A 36 20.92 18.59 10.23
C SER A 36 20.22 17.68 9.21
N VAL A 37 19.27 18.24 8.46
CA VAL A 37 18.66 17.55 7.31
C VAL A 37 19.70 17.51 6.20
N SER A 38 19.97 16.32 5.65
CA SER A 38 20.95 16.18 4.57
C SER A 38 20.43 16.84 3.28
N ALA A 39 21.35 17.34 2.45
CA ALA A 39 20.99 17.90 1.15
C ALA A 39 20.31 16.86 0.23
N GLU A 40 20.64 15.58 0.41
CA GLU A 40 20.01 14.45 -0.30
C GLU A 40 18.55 14.28 0.12
N GLN A 41 18.24 14.37 1.41
CA GLN A 41 16.86 14.31 1.90
C GLN A 41 16.03 15.49 1.38
N LEU A 42 16.61 16.71 1.37
CA LEU A 42 15.94 17.88 0.81
C LEU A 42 15.66 17.75 -0.69
N ALA A 43 16.59 17.15 -1.44
CA ALA A 43 16.41 16.90 -2.87
C ALA A 43 15.34 15.83 -3.13
N GLU A 44 15.33 14.74 -2.35
CA GLU A 44 14.30 13.71 -2.43
C GLU A 44 12.91 14.28 -2.11
N ASP A 45 12.80 15.07 -1.04
CA ASP A 45 11.54 15.71 -0.67
C ASP A 45 11.03 16.67 -1.76
N ALA A 46 11.93 17.44 -2.38
CA ALA A 46 11.57 18.30 -3.53
C ALA A 46 11.09 17.48 -4.74
N ALA A 47 11.77 16.38 -5.07
CA ALA A 47 11.36 15.48 -6.14
C ALA A 47 9.97 14.85 -5.88
N PHE A 48 9.66 14.54 -4.62
CA PHE A 48 8.32 14.10 -4.24
C PHE A 48 7.27 15.20 -4.39
N GLN A 49 7.57 16.46 -4.05
CA GLN A 49 6.64 17.57 -4.25
C GLN A 49 6.29 17.76 -5.74
N GLU A 50 7.27 17.63 -6.64
CA GLU A 50 7.03 17.65 -8.08
C GLU A 50 6.13 16.48 -8.51
N LEU A 51 6.45 15.26 -8.05
CA LEU A 51 5.65 14.07 -8.37
C LEU A 51 4.21 14.17 -7.84
N PHE A 52 3.99 14.73 -6.64
CA PHE A 52 2.64 14.94 -6.11
C PHE A 52 1.81 15.85 -7.03
N GLN A 53 2.41 16.89 -7.61
CA GLN A 53 1.71 17.77 -8.55
C GLN A 53 1.37 17.06 -9.86
N GLU A 54 2.29 16.23 -10.37
CA GLU A 54 2.05 15.42 -11.57
C GLU A 54 0.93 14.40 -11.36
N ILE A 55 0.91 13.73 -10.21
CA ILE A 55 -0.14 12.77 -9.85
C ILE A 55 -1.48 13.47 -9.58
N ASP A 56 -1.50 14.65 -8.95
CA ASP A 56 -2.73 15.43 -8.78
C ASP A 56 -3.30 15.84 -10.15
N ALA A 57 -2.45 16.27 -11.09
CA ALA A 57 -2.87 16.57 -12.46
C ALA A 57 -3.41 15.33 -13.18
N LEU A 58 -2.75 14.17 -13.04
CA LEU A 58 -3.22 12.90 -13.58
C LEU A 58 -4.60 12.52 -13.00
N ASN A 59 -4.74 12.59 -11.68
CA ASN A 59 -5.99 12.29 -10.99
C ASN A 59 -7.14 13.16 -11.50
N MET A 60 -6.90 14.47 -11.67
CA MET A 60 -7.90 15.39 -12.21
C MET A 60 -8.35 15.02 -13.62
N GLN A 61 -7.43 14.62 -14.52
CA GLN A 61 -7.80 14.16 -15.88
C GLN A 61 -8.78 12.99 -15.84
N TYR A 62 -8.55 12.04 -14.94
CA TYR A 62 -9.40 10.85 -14.80
C TYR A 62 -10.72 11.15 -14.07
N PHE A 63 -10.73 12.08 -13.12
CA PHE A 63 -11.96 12.52 -12.45
C PHE A 63 -12.87 13.29 -13.40
N GLU A 64 -12.32 14.19 -14.22
CA GLU A 64 -13.07 14.94 -15.24
C GLU A 64 -13.66 14.00 -16.29
N ALA A 65 -12.85 13.06 -16.81
CA ALA A 65 -13.32 12.04 -17.74
C ALA A 65 -14.43 11.14 -17.15
N THR A 66 -14.46 10.97 -15.82
CA THR A 66 -15.51 10.20 -15.14
C THR A 66 -16.78 11.04 -14.90
N ALA A 67 -16.63 12.34 -14.65
CA ALA A 67 -17.74 13.27 -14.45
C ALA A 67 -18.59 13.48 -15.72
N ASP A 68 -17.97 13.43 -16.89
CA ASP A 68 -18.65 13.58 -18.19
C ASP A 68 -19.49 12.35 -18.59
N ILE A 69 -19.24 11.18 -17.99
CA ILE A 69 -19.91 9.93 -18.36
C ILE A 69 -21.20 9.73 -17.56
N GLU A 70 -21.23 10.02 -16.25
CA GLU A 70 -22.46 10.02 -15.44
C GLU A 70 -22.29 10.84 -14.13
N PRO A 71 -23.13 11.85 -13.84
CA PRO A 71 -23.10 12.59 -12.56
C PRO A 71 -23.36 11.72 -11.32
N TYR A 72 -23.84 10.49 -11.51
CA TYR A 72 -24.12 9.50 -10.46
C TYR A 72 -23.08 8.37 -10.37
N ALA A 73 -22.07 8.34 -11.24
CA ALA A 73 -21.01 7.32 -11.26
C ALA A 73 -19.73 7.73 -10.50
N ILE A 74 -19.74 8.85 -9.79
CA ILE A 74 -18.65 9.22 -8.87
C ILE A 74 -18.76 8.35 -7.63
N GLY A 75 -18.03 7.23 -7.65
CA GLY A 75 -17.91 6.33 -6.53
C GLY A 75 -17.33 4.99 -6.94
N ILE A 76 -16.61 4.37 -6.00
CA ILE A 76 -15.88 3.11 -6.19
C ILE A 76 -16.70 2.15 -7.07
N PRO A 77 -16.17 1.67 -8.21
CA PRO A 77 -16.88 0.75 -9.10
C PRO A 77 -17.53 -0.37 -8.28
N LYS A 78 -18.78 -0.77 -8.56
CA LYS A 78 -19.49 -1.73 -7.70
C LYS A 78 -18.69 -3.02 -7.44
N TRP A 79 -17.87 -3.47 -8.38
CA TRP A 79 -16.99 -4.61 -8.20
C TRP A 79 -15.80 -4.28 -7.28
N LEU A 80 -15.10 -3.16 -7.55
CA LEU A 80 -13.96 -2.73 -6.76
C LEU A 80 -14.40 -2.41 -5.34
N ARG A 81 -15.52 -1.71 -5.15
CA ARG A 81 -16.13 -1.34 -3.85
C ARG A 81 -16.35 -2.54 -2.93
N LYS A 82 -16.58 -3.72 -3.52
CA LYS A 82 -16.71 -4.95 -2.75
C LYS A 82 -15.33 -5.47 -2.32
N VAL A 83 -14.33 -5.50 -3.19
CA VAL A 83 -12.99 -6.07 -2.90
C VAL A 83 -11.94 -5.03 -2.47
N PHE A 84 -12.32 -3.75 -2.40
CA PHE A 84 -11.41 -2.62 -2.23
C PHE A 84 -10.65 -2.68 -0.90
N ASN A 85 -11.29 -3.20 0.15
CA ASN A 85 -10.64 -3.43 1.43
C ASN A 85 -9.48 -4.42 1.31
N VAL A 86 -9.61 -5.44 0.47
CA VAL A 86 -8.53 -6.41 0.21
C VAL A 86 -7.41 -5.75 -0.60
N VAL A 87 -7.75 -5.00 -1.65
CA VAL A 87 -6.77 -4.22 -2.43
C VAL A 87 -5.96 -3.27 -1.54
N CYS A 88 -6.65 -2.56 -0.66
CA CYS A 88 -6.03 -1.67 0.31
C CYS A 88 -5.12 -2.42 1.29
N ALA A 89 -5.59 -3.55 1.82
CA ALA A 89 -4.82 -4.38 2.73
C ALA A 89 -3.53 -4.89 2.06
N ASP A 90 -3.58 -5.25 0.78
CA ASP A 90 -2.45 -5.76 0.01
C ASP A 90 -1.42 -4.64 -0.24
N VAL A 91 -1.88 -3.44 -0.57
CA VAL A 91 -1.00 -2.25 -0.68
C VAL A 91 -0.33 -1.91 0.65
N VAL A 92 -1.08 -1.94 1.76
CA VAL A 92 -0.55 -1.73 3.11
C VAL A 92 0.45 -2.82 3.49
N GLY A 93 0.16 -4.08 3.15
CA GLY A 93 1.03 -5.22 3.38
C GLY A 93 2.35 -5.10 2.62
N ALA A 94 2.27 -4.70 1.36
CA ALA A 94 3.45 -4.48 0.53
C ALA A 94 4.34 -3.39 1.07
N ILE A 95 3.81 -2.21 1.37
CA ILE A 95 4.64 -1.09 1.85
C ILE A 95 5.20 -1.35 3.25
N ALA A 96 4.47 -2.03 4.13
CA ALA A 96 4.96 -2.39 5.46
C ALA A 96 6.16 -3.36 5.42
N CYS A 97 6.22 -4.20 4.39
CA CYS A 97 7.25 -5.22 4.22
C CYS A 97 8.25 -4.90 3.10
N SER A 98 8.19 -3.73 2.48
CA SER A 98 9.04 -3.37 1.33
C SER A 98 10.51 -3.15 1.69
N TRP A 99 10.83 -2.97 2.98
CA TRP A 99 12.20 -2.93 3.49
C TRP A 99 13.02 -4.17 3.12
N ALA A 100 12.34 -5.29 2.88
CA ALA A 100 12.89 -6.57 2.48
C ALA A 100 12.87 -6.80 0.95
N GLY A 101 12.69 -5.72 0.18
CA GLY A 101 12.60 -5.73 -1.27
C GLY A 101 11.34 -6.42 -1.79
N ALA A 102 11.41 -6.91 -3.03
CA ALA A 102 10.27 -7.48 -3.77
C ALA A 102 9.61 -8.64 -3.05
N ALA A 103 10.40 -9.58 -2.53
CA ALA A 103 9.87 -10.75 -1.83
C ALA A 103 9.18 -10.35 -0.52
N GLY A 104 9.77 -9.43 0.25
CA GLY A 104 9.16 -8.89 1.46
C GLY A 104 7.81 -8.24 1.19
N ALA A 105 7.75 -7.32 0.22
CA ALA A 105 6.51 -6.65 -0.17
C ALA A 105 5.44 -7.67 -0.63
N THR A 106 5.82 -8.64 -1.47
CA THR A 106 4.91 -9.65 -1.99
C THR A 106 4.34 -10.54 -0.88
N ILE A 107 5.19 -11.02 0.03
CA ILE A 107 4.77 -11.80 1.21
C ILE A 107 3.83 -10.98 2.09
N GLY A 108 4.18 -9.73 2.39
CA GLY A 108 3.35 -8.84 3.21
C GLY A 108 1.97 -8.64 2.60
N ALA A 109 1.91 -8.44 1.29
CA ALA A 109 0.65 -8.35 0.54
C ALA A 109 -0.14 -9.66 0.61
N ILE A 110 0.47 -10.82 0.33
CA ILE A 110 -0.22 -12.13 0.36
C ILE A 110 -0.84 -12.39 1.73
N VAL A 111 -0.07 -12.18 2.82
CA VAL A 111 -0.57 -12.45 4.18
C VAL A 111 -1.75 -11.54 4.52
N ASN A 112 -1.69 -10.26 4.14
CA ASN A 112 -2.81 -9.34 4.31
C ASN A 112 -4.02 -9.74 3.46
N SER A 113 -3.79 -10.15 2.22
CA SER A 113 -4.83 -10.59 1.29
C SER A 113 -5.60 -11.79 1.83
N VAL A 114 -4.88 -12.82 2.29
CA VAL A 114 -5.50 -14.01 2.89
C VAL A 114 -6.20 -13.63 4.20
N THR A 115 -5.61 -12.76 5.01
CA THR A 115 -6.25 -12.30 6.25
C THR A 115 -7.59 -11.63 5.97
N VAL A 116 -7.64 -10.64 5.08
CA VAL A 116 -8.87 -9.86 4.83
C VAL A 116 -9.84 -10.62 3.92
N GLY A 117 -9.37 -11.17 2.81
CA GLY A 117 -10.20 -11.82 1.79
C GLY A 117 -10.65 -13.25 2.15
N ALA A 118 -9.88 -13.98 2.97
CA ALA A 118 -10.23 -15.35 3.37
C ALA A 118 -10.62 -15.47 4.84
N CYS A 119 -9.85 -14.87 5.75
CA CYS A 119 -10.05 -15.08 7.19
C CYS A 119 -11.15 -14.19 7.79
N LEU A 120 -11.20 -12.91 7.41
CA LEU A 120 -12.18 -11.93 7.93
C LEU A 120 -13.45 -11.84 7.10
N ASP A 121 -13.55 -12.60 6.00
CA ASP A 121 -14.77 -12.68 5.20
C ASP A 121 -15.80 -13.62 5.86
N GLU A 122 -16.37 -13.17 6.97
CA GLU A 122 -17.36 -13.89 7.78
C GLU A 122 -18.65 -14.20 6.99
N GLU A 123 -18.98 -13.38 5.99
CA GLU A 123 -20.20 -13.50 5.20
C GLU A 123 -20.01 -14.27 3.89
N GLY A 124 -18.79 -14.76 3.60
CA GLY A 124 -18.51 -15.48 2.36
C GLY A 124 -18.63 -14.59 1.11
N LYS A 125 -18.47 -13.27 1.27
CA LYS A 125 -18.60 -12.26 0.22
C LYS A 125 -17.50 -12.32 -0.81
N PHE A 126 -16.39 -12.98 -0.54
CA PHE A 126 -15.23 -13.01 -1.43
C PHE A 126 -14.83 -14.44 -1.81
N MET A 127 -14.55 -14.58 -3.10
CA MET A 127 -13.89 -15.74 -3.67
C MET A 127 -12.70 -15.30 -4.52
N ALA A 128 -11.58 -16.00 -4.39
CA ALA A 128 -10.47 -15.82 -5.31
C ALA A 128 -10.85 -16.39 -6.69
N SER A 129 -10.50 -15.68 -7.75
CA SER A 129 -10.59 -16.18 -9.11
C SER A 129 -9.67 -17.39 -9.31
N GLU A 130 -10.11 -18.34 -10.13
CA GLU A 130 -9.25 -19.46 -10.56
C GLU A 130 -8.12 -19.00 -11.51
N THR A 131 -8.20 -17.77 -12.02
CA THR A 131 -7.22 -17.19 -12.94
C THR A 131 -6.38 -16.12 -12.25
N VAL A 132 -5.06 -16.27 -12.32
CA VAL A 132 -4.05 -15.32 -11.81
C VAL A 132 -4.19 -13.94 -12.45
N TRP A 133 -4.48 -13.90 -13.76
CA TRP A 133 -4.68 -12.69 -14.55
C TRP A 133 -5.71 -12.88 -15.67
N PRO A 134 -6.46 -11.84 -16.06
CA PRO A 134 -7.15 -11.79 -17.34
C PRO A 134 -6.12 -11.83 -18.49
N VAL A 135 -6.47 -12.44 -19.64
CA VAL A 135 -5.60 -12.53 -20.83
C VAL A 135 -5.10 -11.15 -21.32
N THR A 136 -5.93 -10.11 -21.15
CA THR A 136 -5.60 -8.71 -21.45
C THR A 136 -4.42 -8.16 -20.63
N PHE A 137 -4.14 -8.74 -19.47
CA PHE A 137 -3.05 -8.33 -18.59
C PHE A 137 -1.70 -8.96 -18.98
N ASN A 138 -1.69 -10.16 -19.56
CA ASN A 138 -0.47 -10.78 -20.08
C ASN A 138 0.13 -9.98 -21.24
N SER A 139 -0.70 -9.37 -22.09
CA SER A 139 -0.25 -8.41 -23.10
C SER A 139 0.34 -7.14 -22.48
N TYR A 140 -0.21 -6.68 -21.35
CA TYR A 140 0.30 -5.52 -20.62
C TYR A 140 1.66 -5.80 -19.98
N LEU A 141 1.81 -6.90 -19.23
CA LEU A 141 3.08 -7.32 -18.63
C LEU A 141 4.17 -7.56 -19.69
N SER A 142 3.81 -8.04 -20.88
CA SER A 142 4.75 -8.23 -21.99
C SER A 142 5.35 -6.92 -22.55
N SER A 143 4.77 -5.77 -22.21
CA SER A 143 5.26 -4.45 -22.64
C SER A 143 6.27 -3.81 -21.69
N PHE A 144 6.54 -4.41 -20.53
CA PHE A 144 7.55 -3.96 -19.56
C PHE A 144 8.76 -4.88 -19.53
N SER A 145 9.91 -4.33 -19.10
CA SER A 145 11.05 -5.17 -18.75
C SER A 145 10.65 -6.05 -17.57
N TYR A 146 10.54 -7.35 -17.80
CA TYR A 146 10.10 -8.35 -16.82
C TYR A 146 11.13 -8.46 -15.67
N ASP A 147 11.05 -7.58 -14.68
CA ASP A 147 11.81 -7.68 -13.44
C ASP A 147 10.92 -8.15 -12.28
N SER A 148 11.54 -8.47 -11.14
CA SER A 148 10.85 -9.03 -9.98
C SER A 148 9.76 -8.13 -9.41
N ASN A 149 9.80 -6.82 -9.67
CA ASN A 149 8.82 -5.88 -9.12
C ASN A 149 7.56 -5.85 -9.98
N ASP A 150 7.70 -6.00 -11.29
CA ASP A 150 6.56 -6.13 -12.21
C ASP A 150 5.90 -7.51 -12.10
N ALA A 151 6.66 -8.55 -11.75
CA ALA A 151 6.13 -9.89 -11.47
C ALA A 151 5.44 -10.02 -10.10
N ALA A 152 5.58 -9.04 -9.20
CA ALA A 152 5.09 -9.15 -7.81
C ALA A 152 3.58 -9.42 -7.73
N GLY A 153 2.75 -8.74 -8.52
CA GLY A 153 1.30 -8.99 -8.57
C GLY A 153 0.94 -10.38 -9.08
N GLN A 154 1.74 -10.95 -9.99
CA GLN A 154 1.54 -12.31 -10.51
C GLN A 154 1.85 -13.33 -9.42
N ILE A 155 3.04 -13.22 -8.82
CA ILE A 155 3.49 -14.10 -7.73
C ILE A 155 2.51 -14.02 -6.57
N HIS A 156 2.07 -12.82 -6.21
CA HIS A 156 1.03 -12.57 -5.22
C HIS A 156 -0.23 -13.41 -5.48
N ASN A 157 -0.82 -13.29 -6.67
CA ASN A 157 -2.04 -13.99 -7.00
C ASN A 157 -1.86 -15.52 -7.07
N GLU A 158 -0.77 -16.00 -7.67
CA GLU A 158 -0.43 -17.42 -7.74
C GLU A 158 -0.31 -18.04 -6.35
N THR A 159 0.46 -17.39 -5.47
CA THR A 159 0.65 -17.90 -4.10
C THR A 159 -0.63 -17.86 -3.29
N ILE A 160 -1.50 -16.86 -3.45
CA ILE A 160 -2.81 -16.84 -2.76
C ILE A 160 -3.68 -18.01 -3.24
N ILE A 161 -3.81 -18.21 -4.55
CA ILE A 161 -4.60 -19.31 -5.12
C ILE A 161 -4.09 -20.66 -4.61
N ASN A 162 -2.77 -20.88 -4.66
CA ASN A 162 -2.17 -22.13 -4.20
C ASN A 162 -2.35 -22.32 -2.69
N THR A 163 -2.25 -21.25 -1.90
CA THR A 163 -2.51 -21.27 -0.45
C THR A 163 -3.96 -21.67 -0.17
N LEU A 164 -4.93 -21.05 -0.86
CA LEU A 164 -6.35 -21.35 -0.72
C LEU A 164 -6.67 -22.79 -1.15
N ASN A 165 -6.08 -23.27 -2.25
CA ASN A 165 -6.27 -24.64 -2.73
C ASN A 165 -5.71 -25.68 -1.76
N LYS A 166 -4.55 -25.40 -1.17
CA LYS A 166 -3.87 -26.33 -0.26
C LYS A 166 -4.54 -26.44 1.10
N TYR A 167 -4.89 -25.30 1.69
CA TYR A 167 -5.40 -25.28 3.06
C TYR A 167 -6.93 -25.19 3.11
N GLY A 168 -7.56 -24.53 2.13
CA GLY A 168 -8.99 -24.24 2.18
C GLY A 168 -9.32 -23.09 3.15
N LYS A 169 -10.36 -22.31 2.83
CA LYS A 169 -10.76 -21.11 3.59
C LYS A 169 -11.02 -21.40 5.07
N ILE A 170 -11.74 -22.49 5.39
CA ILE A 170 -12.09 -22.86 6.77
C ILE A 170 -10.84 -23.15 7.60
N ASN A 171 -9.83 -23.84 7.06
CA ASN A 171 -8.63 -24.11 7.84
C ASN A 171 -7.81 -22.84 8.04
N LEU A 172 -7.70 -21.98 7.01
CA LEU A 172 -7.02 -20.69 7.11
C LEU A 172 -7.66 -19.76 8.16
N GLN A 173 -8.99 -19.75 8.26
CA GLN A 173 -9.74 -19.02 9.29
C GLN A 173 -9.42 -19.47 10.71
N ASN A 174 -9.07 -20.75 10.89
CA ASN A 174 -8.77 -21.33 12.20
C ASN A 174 -7.27 -21.25 12.56
N MET A 175 -6.41 -20.79 11.65
CA MET A 175 -4.99 -20.59 11.94
C MET A 175 -4.78 -19.35 12.79
N SER A 176 -3.86 -19.43 13.75
CA SER A 176 -3.27 -18.24 14.36
C SER A 176 -2.53 -17.40 13.32
N GLU A 177 -2.29 -16.12 13.60
CA GLU A 177 -1.54 -15.22 12.69
C GLU A 177 -0.16 -15.77 12.34
N TYR A 178 0.50 -16.42 13.29
CA TYR A 178 1.80 -17.07 13.07
C TYR A 178 1.71 -18.30 12.16
N GLU A 179 0.67 -19.12 12.35
CA GLU A 179 0.42 -20.28 11.48
C GLU A 179 0.07 -19.84 10.06
N LEU A 180 -0.76 -18.79 9.91
CA LEU A 180 -1.11 -18.21 8.63
C LEU A 180 0.11 -17.65 7.91
N TYR A 181 0.91 -16.85 8.60
CA TYR A 181 2.19 -16.33 8.09
C TYR A 181 3.09 -17.48 7.62
N THR A 182 3.24 -18.52 8.44
CA THR A 182 4.10 -19.67 8.12
C THR A 182 3.57 -20.45 6.92
N ALA A 183 2.25 -20.64 6.81
CA ALA A 183 1.61 -21.30 5.68
C ALA A 183 1.86 -20.54 4.36
N VAL A 184 1.72 -19.21 4.39
CA VAL A 184 2.02 -18.34 3.24
C VAL A 184 3.49 -18.42 2.84
N ILE A 185 4.42 -18.30 3.78
CA ILE A 185 5.86 -18.41 3.49
C ILE A 185 6.19 -19.77 2.88
N GLN A 186 5.64 -20.86 3.43
CA GLN A 186 5.84 -22.20 2.90
C GLN A 186 5.30 -22.32 1.48
N GLN A 187 4.13 -21.76 1.20
CA GLN A 187 3.57 -21.80 -0.15
C GLN A 187 4.39 -20.95 -1.13
N TYR A 188 4.77 -19.74 -0.73
CA TYR A 188 5.61 -18.83 -1.53
C TYR A 188 6.91 -19.51 -2.00
N VAL A 189 7.57 -20.25 -1.11
CA VAL A 189 8.78 -21.03 -1.45
C VAL A 189 8.44 -22.26 -2.30
N GLN A 190 7.32 -22.94 -2.05
CA GLN A 190 6.87 -24.09 -2.85
C GLN A 190 6.52 -23.70 -4.30
N ASP A 191 6.07 -22.46 -4.50
CA ASP A 191 5.83 -21.88 -5.83
C ASP A 191 7.15 -21.54 -6.56
N GLY A 192 8.32 -21.78 -5.94
CA GLY A 192 9.64 -21.58 -6.54
C GLY A 192 10.24 -20.20 -6.27
N ASN A 193 9.61 -19.37 -5.44
CA ASN A 193 10.11 -18.03 -5.15
C ASN A 193 11.18 -18.04 -4.05
N ALA A 194 12.21 -17.22 -4.24
CA ALA A 194 13.27 -17.07 -3.25
C ALA A 194 12.85 -16.11 -2.14
N LEU A 195 13.17 -16.48 -0.90
CA LEU A 195 13.11 -15.56 0.24
C LEU A 195 14.27 -14.55 0.15
N PRO A 196 14.13 -13.37 0.79
CA PRO A 196 15.24 -12.43 0.91
C PRO A 196 16.49 -13.07 1.51
N THR A 197 17.67 -12.64 1.05
CA THR A 197 18.96 -13.19 1.50
C THR A 197 19.19 -13.04 3.01
N ASP A 198 18.62 -12.01 3.60
CA ASP A 198 18.68 -11.69 5.02
C ASP A 198 17.45 -12.18 5.82
N TYR A 199 16.67 -13.10 5.24
CA TYR A 199 15.42 -13.55 5.83
C TYR A 199 15.61 -14.10 7.25
N ASN A 200 14.96 -13.43 8.19
CA ASN A 200 14.87 -13.82 9.59
C ASN A 200 13.39 -14.02 9.96
N PRO A 201 12.93 -15.25 10.25
CA PRO A 201 11.51 -15.54 10.46
C PRO A 201 10.85 -14.67 11.53
N GLN A 202 11.56 -14.35 12.62
CA GLN A 202 11.01 -13.57 13.73
C GLN A 202 10.83 -12.10 13.35
N THR A 203 11.84 -11.52 12.68
CA THR A 203 11.81 -10.11 12.25
C THR A 203 10.75 -9.88 11.18
N TYR A 204 10.68 -10.78 10.19
CA TYR A 204 9.68 -10.72 9.13
C TYR A 204 8.27 -10.94 9.67
N TYR A 205 8.09 -11.91 10.58
CA TYR A 205 6.81 -12.12 11.23
C TYR A 205 6.36 -10.87 12.01
N ALA A 206 7.23 -10.24 12.80
CA ALA A 206 6.87 -9.06 13.59
C ALA A 206 6.40 -7.89 12.71
N ARG A 207 7.07 -7.64 11.58
CA ARG A 207 6.69 -6.60 10.60
C ARG A 207 5.40 -6.96 9.85
N THR A 208 5.24 -8.22 9.47
CA THR A 208 4.02 -8.70 8.81
C THR A 208 2.83 -8.62 9.77
N LEU A 209 3.03 -8.96 11.05
CA LEU A 209 2.01 -8.85 12.09
C LEU A 209 1.55 -7.40 12.30
N GLN A 210 2.47 -6.43 12.24
CA GLN A 210 2.09 -5.02 12.21
C GLN A 210 1.17 -4.72 11.03
N ALA A 211 1.51 -5.19 9.82
CA ALA A 211 0.69 -5.00 8.63
C ALA A 211 -0.70 -5.65 8.73
N ILE A 212 -0.78 -6.87 9.28
CA ILE A 212 -2.04 -7.59 9.54
C ILE A 212 -2.95 -6.78 10.47
N ASN A 213 -2.39 -6.27 11.57
CA ASN A 213 -3.14 -5.49 12.55
C ASN A 213 -3.67 -4.18 11.97
N LEU A 214 -2.95 -3.58 11.03
CA LEU A 214 -3.41 -2.41 10.30
C LEU A 214 -4.51 -2.76 9.30
N ALA A 215 -4.35 -3.83 8.54
CA ALA A 215 -5.34 -4.31 7.58
C ALA A 215 -6.70 -4.61 8.23
N LYS A 216 -6.70 -5.17 9.44
CA LYS A 216 -7.92 -5.44 10.24
C LYS A 216 -8.78 -4.21 10.51
N ASN A 217 -8.20 -3.01 10.50
CA ASN A 217 -8.94 -1.77 10.75
C ASN A 217 -9.79 -1.31 9.55
N ASN A 218 -9.62 -1.92 8.36
CA ASN A 218 -10.33 -1.55 7.12
C ASN A 218 -10.30 -0.04 6.79
N ASP A 219 -9.24 0.65 7.23
CA ASP A 219 -8.98 2.05 6.93
C ASP A 219 -7.52 2.19 6.49
N TYR A 220 -7.35 2.26 5.17
CA TYR A 220 -6.03 2.36 4.56
C TYR A 220 -5.35 3.71 4.84
N THR A 221 -6.13 4.77 5.07
CA THR A 221 -5.58 6.10 5.38
C THR A 221 -4.96 6.08 6.77
N THR A 222 -5.70 5.57 7.77
CA THR A 222 -5.15 5.38 9.12
C THR A 222 -3.95 4.43 9.11
N SER A 223 -4.02 3.35 8.32
CA SER A 223 -2.93 2.38 8.21
C SER A 223 -1.64 2.97 7.62
N LEU A 224 -1.75 3.69 6.51
CA LEU A 224 -0.61 4.33 5.85
C LEU A 224 -0.04 5.48 6.69
N ASN A 225 -0.88 6.24 7.39
CA ASN A 225 -0.43 7.26 8.33
C ASN A 225 0.34 6.65 9.52
N TYR A 226 -0.13 5.53 10.07
CA TYR A 226 0.58 4.84 11.13
C TYR A 226 1.94 4.29 10.65
N LEU A 227 2.01 3.76 9.43
CA LEU A 227 3.27 3.30 8.84
C LEU A 227 4.26 4.44 8.61
N ALA A 228 3.80 5.60 8.11
CA ALA A 228 4.61 6.79 7.96
C ALA A 228 5.16 7.30 9.31
N LEU A 229 4.32 7.33 10.36
CA LEU A 229 4.74 7.71 11.70
C LEU A 229 5.77 6.74 12.30
N SER A 230 5.59 5.43 12.05
CA SER A 230 6.47 4.39 12.59
C SER A 230 7.75 4.21 11.78
N ASN A 231 7.76 4.61 10.51
CA ASN A 231 8.89 4.54 9.61
C ASN A 231 8.96 5.84 8.79
N PRO A 232 9.53 6.92 9.34
CA PRO A 232 9.52 8.24 8.70
C PRO A 232 10.11 8.27 7.28
N SER A 233 11.04 7.36 6.95
CA SER A 233 11.59 7.21 5.60
C SER A 233 10.55 6.78 4.56
N LEU A 234 9.39 6.29 4.98
CA LEU A 234 8.27 5.89 4.10
C LEU A 234 7.19 6.96 3.95
N THR A 235 7.35 8.13 4.58
CA THR A 235 6.29 9.16 4.66
C THR A 235 5.76 9.55 3.29
N ASN A 236 6.64 9.91 2.37
CA ASN A 236 6.24 10.36 1.04
C ASN A 236 5.63 9.22 0.20
N GLN A 237 6.17 8.00 0.29
CA GLN A 237 5.59 6.83 -0.39
C GLN A 237 4.20 6.51 0.15
N CYS A 238 4.00 6.56 1.47
CA CYS A 238 2.70 6.33 2.09
C CYS A 238 1.68 7.38 1.65
N ALA A 239 2.06 8.66 1.59
CA ALA A 239 1.20 9.74 1.11
C ALA A 239 0.83 9.56 -0.38
N LEU A 240 1.79 9.16 -1.22
CA LEU A 240 1.54 8.91 -2.64
C LEU A 240 0.61 7.70 -2.85
N LEU A 241 0.78 6.63 -2.07
CA LEU A 241 -0.11 5.47 -2.09
C LEU A 241 -1.53 5.82 -1.61
N GLN A 242 -1.68 6.77 -0.68
CA GLN A 242 -3.00 7.30 -0.31
C GLN A 242 -3.67 8.02 -1.48
N GLN A 243 -2.93 8.86 -2.23
CA GLN A 243 -3.47 9.51 -3.44
C GLN A 243 -3.87 8.48 -4.49
N TYR A 244 -3.02 7.48 -4.73
CA TYR A 244 -3.30 6.38 -5.65
C TYR A 244 -4.59 5.63 -5.30
N LEU A 245 -4.71 5.15 -4.05
CA LEU A 245 -5.88 4.42 -3.58
C LEU A 245 -7.14 5.30 -3.63
N LYS A 246 -7.04 6.57 -3.22
CA LYS A 246 -8.15 7.52 -3.31
C LYS A 246 -8.59 7.75 -4.77
N ALA A 247 -7.66 7.80 -5.72
CA ALA A 247 -8.02 7.93 -7.13
C ALA A 247 -8.78 6.68 -7.61
N LEU A 248 -8.31 5.48 -7.27
CA LEU A 248 -9.01 4.22 -7.58
C LEU A 248 -10.44 4.19 -7.01
N GLU A 249 -10.69 4.83 -5.87
CA GLU A 249 -12.05 4.96 -5.32
C GLU A 249 -12.98 5.85 -6.15
N ASN A 250 -12.44 6.73 -7.00
CA ASN A 250 -13.18 7.83 -7.62
C ASN A 250 -13.16 7.79 -9.16
N ILE A 251 -12.54 6.78 -9.77
CA ILE A 251 -12.52 6.59 -11.23
C ILE A 251 -13.42 5.42 -11.66
N SER A 252 -13.88 5.47 -12.92
CA SER A 252 -14.68 4.39 -13.51
C SER A 252 -13.88 3.11 -13.76
N GLU A 253 -14.57 1.96 -13.79
CA GLU A 253 -13.96 0.64 -14.05
C GLU A 253 -13.18 0.59 -15.35
N SER A 254 -13.73 1.15 -16.43
CA SER A 254 -13.08 1.18 -17.75
C SER A 254 -11.75 1.94 -17.73
N ASN A 255 -11.58 2.84 -16.76
CA ASN A 255 -10.40 3.67 -16.63
C ASN A 255 -9.39 3.11 -15.61
N CYS A 256 -9.77 2.20 -14.71
CA CYS A 256 -8.89 1.68 -13.65
C CYS A 256 -7.59 1.10 -14.18
N LEU A 257 -7.66 0.28 -15.24
CA LEU A 257 -6.46 -0.30 -15.84
C LEU A 257 -5.54 0.80 -16.37
N GLN A 258 -6.05 1.66 -17.26
CA GLN A 258 -5.23 2.71 -17.88
C GLN A 258 -4.68 3.70 -16.85
N TYR A 259 -5.46 4.07 -15.84
CA TYR A 259 -5.00 4.91 -14.74
C TYR A 259 -3.81 4.29 -14.01
N HIS A 260 -3.84 2.99 -13.73
CA HIS A 260 -2.70 2.31 -13.12
C HIS A 260 -1.45 2.37 -14.00
N ILE A 261 -1.60 2.21 -15.33
CA ILE A 261 -0.50 2.33 -16.29
C ILE A 261 0.12 3.72 -16.23
N ASP A 262 -0.72 4.75 -16.32
CA ASP A 262 -0.28 6.13 -16.38
C ASP A 262 0.32 6.58 -15.05
N PHE A 263 -0.27 6.16 -13.92
CA PHE A 263 0.27 6.39 -12.59
C PHE A 263 1.66 5.77 -12.45
N ARG A 264 1.82 4.49 -12.81
CA ARG A 264 3.11 3.80 -12.77
C ARG A 264 4.13 4.51 -13.65
N ASN A 265 3.77 4.85 -14.89
CA ASN A 265 4.69 5.52 -15.81
C ASN A 265 5.14 6.89 -15.26
N THR A 266 4.22 7.66 -14.68
CA THR A 266 4.52 8.95 -14.05
C THR A 266 5.52 8.79 -12.89
N VAL A 267 5.30 7.81 -12.02
CA VAL A 267 6.24 7.49 -10.93
C VAL A 267 7.61 7.08 -11.49
N MET A 268 7.65 6.22 -12.50
CA MET A 268 8.91 5.73 -13.06
C MET A 268 9.71 6.83 -13.78
N SER A 269 9.05 7.81 -14.40
CA SER A 269 9.70 8.96 -15.04
C SER A 269 10.16 10.06 -14.08
N SER A 270 9.69 10.07 -12.84
CA SER A 270 10.01 11.11 -11.86
C SER A 270 11.48 11.09 -11.39
N ASN A 271 11.89 12.11 -10.63
CA ASN A 271 13.26 12.23 -10.11
C ASN A 271 13.47 11.62 -8.71
N ILE A 272 12.45 10.95 -8.13
CA ILE A 272 12.59 10.31 -6.81
C ILE A 272 13.59 9.14 -6.87
N SER A 273 14.07 8.73 -5.70
CA SER A 273 15.01 7.61 -5.56
C SER A 273 14.50 6.29 -6.17
N THR A 274 15.43 5.45 -6.65
CA THR A 274 15.11 4.11 -7.17
C THR A 274 14.37 3.26 -6.13
N THR A 275 14.79 3.32 -4.87
CA THR A 275 14.11 2.62 -3.77
C THR A 275 12.66 3.07 -3.62
N ALA A 276 12.39 4.38 -3.75
CA ALA A 276 11.03 4.89 -3.71
C ALA A 276 10.18 4.38 -4.88
N LYS A 277 10.71 4.46 -6.11
CA LYS A 277 10.06 3.92 -7.31
C LYS A 277 9.74 2.44 -7.17
N ASP A 278 10.70 1.65 -6.70
CA ASP A 278 10.52 0.20 -6.52
C ASP A 278 9.45 -0.13 -5.48
N ASN A 279 9.43 0.58 -4.34
CA ASN A 279 8.39 0.39 -3.33
C ASN A 279 7.00 0.71 -3.90
N ILE A 280 6.84 1.84 -4.60
CA ILE A 280 5.56 2.24 -5.18
C ILE A 280 5.14 1.24 -6.27
N ARG A 281 6.08 0.80 -7.11
CA ARG A 281 5.85 -0.19 -8.17
C ARG A 281 5.37 -1.53 -7.60
N LEU A 282 6.01 -2.03 -6.55
CA LEU A 282 5.60 -3.25 -5.85
C LEU A 282 4.17 -3.13 -5.29
N CYS A 283 3.89 -2.03 -4.58
CA CYS A 283 2.59 -1.81 -3.95
C CYS A 283 1.46 -1.72 -4.97
N THR A 284 1.68 -0.95 -6.05
CA THR A 284 0.69 -0.80 -7.11
C THR A 284 0.50 -2.11 -7.86
N SER A 285 1.58 -2.86 -8.15
CA SER A 285 1.53 -4.17 -8.82
C SER A 285 0.66 -5.18 -8.07
N VAL A 286 0.88 -5.35 -6.76
CA VAL A 286 0.04 -6.25 -5.95
C VAL A 286 -1.38 -5.73 -5.76
N GLY A 287 -1.57 -4.41 -5.62
CA GLY A 287 -2.90 -3.82 -5.52
C GLY A 287 -3.74 -4.08 -6.78
N LEU A 288 -3.12 -3.99 -7.96
CA LEU A 288 -3.77 -4.34 -9.21
C LEU A 288 -4.02 -5.83 -9.34
N GLY A 289 -3.05 -6.68 -8.95
CA GLY A 289 -3.23 -8.13 -8.88
C GLY A 289 -4.43 -8.51 -8.02
N SER A 290 -4.51 -7.95 -6.82
CA SER A 290 -5.60 -8.14 -5.86
C SER A 290 -6.97 -7.78 -6.44
N ALA A 291 -7.05 -6.65 -7.15
CA ALA A 291 -8.30 -6.20 -7.76
C ALA A 291 -8.84 -7.22 -8.78
N TYR A 292 -7.96 -7.89 -9.53
CA TYR A 292 -8.37 -8.92 -10.49
C TYR A 292 -8.55 -10.31 -9.86
N LEU A 293 -7.88 -10.58 -8.74
CA LEU A 293 -7.98 -11.86 -8.05
C LEU A 293 -9.32 -11.99 -7.35
N TRP A 294 -9.68 -11.04 -6.50
CA TRP A 294 -10.85 -11.17 -5.65
C TRP A 294 -12.12 -10.83 -6.41
N LYS A 295 -13.12 -11.69 -6.27
CA LYS A 295 -14.46 -11.51 -6.81
C LYS A 295 -15.46 -11.49 -5.67
N SER A 296 -16.43 -10.59 -5.77
CA SER A 296 -17.55 -10.65 -4.85
C SER A 296 -18.50 -11.78 -5.21
N VAL A 297 -18.95 -12.54 -4.23
CA VAL A 297 -20.07 -13.47 -4.36
C VAL A 297 -21.36 -12.67 -4.13
N GLU A 298 -22.33 -12.81 -5.03
CA GLU A 298 -23.67 -12.18 -4.90
C GLU A 298 -24.57 -12.92 -3.91
#